data_AF-A0A386ZDJ1-F1
#
_entry.id   AF-A0A386ZDJ1-F1
#
_cell.length_a   1.000
_cell.length_b   1.000
_cell.length_c   1.000
_cell.angle_alpha   90.00
_cell.angle_beta   90.00
_cell.angle_gamma   90.00
#
_symmetry.space_group_name_H-M   'P 1'
#
loop_
_entity.id
_entity.type
_entity.pdbx_description
1 polymer ?
#
loop_
_entity_poly.entity_id
_entity_poly.type
_entity_poly.pdbx_seq_one_letter_code
_entity_poly.pdbx_strand_id
1 'polypeptide(L)' 'MAVVNPTDTERASARATVDIAGTAWPVYKLEALFAGVVVCLMLALITGSVQAAVLGAATVSALRWALGTIRH' A
#
# COMPACT_ATOMS: atom_id res chain seq x y z
N MET A 1 28.23 -18.51 -1.30
CA MET A 1 27.40 -18.44 -2.51
C MET A 1 26.14 -19.26 -2.26
N ALA A 2 25.07 -18.65 -1.74
CA ALA A 2 23.80 -19.35 -1.57
C ALA A 2 23.17 -19.54 -2.96
N VAL A 3 22.82 -20.78 -3.31
CA VAL A 3 22.03 -21.10 -4.50
C VAL A 3 20.66 -20.44 -4.33
N VAL A 4 20.42 -19.37 -5.09
CA VAL A 4 19.07 -18.83 -5.29
C VAL A 4 18.30 -19.87 -6.10
N ASN A 5 17.24 -20.41 -5.53
CA ASN A 5 16.37 -21.33 -6.24
C ASN A 5 15.55 -20.51 -7.26
N PRO A 6 15.49 -20.91 -8.55
CA PRO A 6 14.64 -20.23 -9.55
C PRO A 6 13.17 -20.16 -9.13
N THR A 7 12.72 -21.15 -8.33
CA THR A 7 11.38 -21.21 -7.75
C THR A 7 11.08 -20.10 -6.74
N ASP A 8 12.09 -19.53 -6.08
CA ASP A 8 11.91 -18.35 -5.21
C ASP A 8 11.68 -17.08 -6.05
N THR A 9 12.30 -17.02 -7.23
CA THR A 9 12.14 -15.92 -8.18
C THR A 9 10.77 -15.97 -8.87
N GLU A 10 10.26 -17.16 -9.22
CA GLU A 10 8.92 -17.33 -9.81
C GLU A 10 7.78 -17.10 -8.81
N ARG A 11 7.90 -17.54 -7.54
CA ARG A 11 6.90 -17.20 -6.50
C ARG A 11 6.86 -15.70 -6.22
N ALA A 12 7.99 -15.02 -6.28
CA ALA A 12 8.03 -13.56 -6.20
C ALA A 12 7.43 -12.89 -7.46
N SER A 13 7.59 -13.50 -8.63
CA SER A 13 7.07 -13.01 -9.93
C SER A 13 5.55 -13.10 -10.08
N ALA A 14 4.84 -13.86 -9.25
CA ALA A 14 3.37 -13.85 -9.22
C ALA A 14 2.78 -12.56 -8.60
N ARG A 15 3.63 -11.70 -8.01
CA ARG A 15 3.23 -10.48 -7.31
C ARG A 15 3.50 -9.26 -8.20
N ALA A 16 2.44 -8.56 -8.60
CA ALA A 16 2.57 -7.28 -9.28
C ALA A 16 3.34 -6.32 -8.38
N THR A 17 4.54 -5.96 -8.82
CA THR A 17 5.46 -5.05 -8.13
C THR A 17 5.82 -3.90 -9.05
N VAL A 18 6.05 -2.73 -8.46
CA VAL A 18 6.49 -1.52 -9.13
C VAL A 18 7.84 -1.16 -8.55
N ASP A 19 8.83 -0.92 -9.41
CA ASP A 19 10.13 -0.45 -8.94
C ASP A 19 10.03 1.02 -8.51
N ILE A 20 10.38 1.29 -7.25
CA ILE A 20 10.44 2.63 -6.67
C ILE A 20 11.82 2.81 -6.09
N ALA A 21 12.62 3.71 -6.67
CA ALA A 21 13.99 4.00 -6.24
C ALA A 21 14.89 2.76 -6.13
N GLY A 22 14.76 1.81 -7.07
CA GLY A 22 15.52 0.56 -7.07
C GLY A 22 14.99 -0.50 -6.09
N THR A 23 13.79 -0.30 -5.52
CA THR A 23 13.14 -1.25 -4.63
C THR A 23 11.81 -1.72 -5.22
N ALA A 24 11.63 -3.04 -5.36
CA ALA A 24 10.39 -3.63 -5.85
C ALA A 24 9.28 -3.50 -4.79
N TRP A 25 8.36 -2.55 -4.99
CA TRP A 25 7.23 -2.30 -4.11
C TRP A 25 5.98 -3.06 -4.56
N PRO A 26 5.30 -3.80 -3.66
CA PRO A 26 4.03 -4.42 -3.98
C PRO A 26 2.94 -3.40 -4.32
N VAL A 27 2.21 -3.62 -5.42
CA VAL A 27 1.14 -2.71 -5.89
C VAL A 27 0.06 -2.48 -4.82
N TYR A 28 -0.29 -3.50 -4.03
CA TYR A 28 -1.32 -3.35 -2.98
C TYR A 28 -0.96 -2.28 -1.93
N LYS A 29 0.34 -2.03 -1.68
CA LYS A 29 0.79 -0.97 -0.76
C LYS A 29 0.54 0.41 -1.35
N LEU A 30 0.73 0.55 -2.67
CA LEU A 30 0.46 1.79 -3.39
C LEU A 30 -1.04 2.09 -3.45
N GLU A 31 -1.87 1.07 -3.68
CA GLU A 31 -3.32 1.22 -3.62
C GLU A 31 -3.79 1.64 -2.23
N ALA A 32 -3.21 1.06 -1.16
CA ALA A 32 -3.53 1.45 0.22
C ALA A 32 -3.15 2.90 0.53
N LEU A 33 -2.00 3.36 0.04
CA LEU A 33 -1.55 4.74 0.20
C LEU A 33 -2.44 5.70 -0.58
N PHE A 34 -2.74 5.39 -1.84
CA PHE A 34 -3.59 6.20 -2.69
C PHE A 34 -5.00 6.34 -2.10
N ALA A 35 -5.59 5.25 -1.63
CA ALA A 35 -6.89 5.27 -0.96
C ALA A 35 -6.91 6.20 0.27
N GLY A 36 -5.85 6.17 1.10
CA GLY A 36 -5.72 7.08 2.23
C GLY A 36 -5.61 8.54 1.81
N VAL A 37 -4.82 8.85 0.80
CA VAL A 37 -4.71 10.23 0.27
C VAL A 37 -6.06 10.74 -0.24
N VAL A 38 -6.79 9.93 -1.01
CA VAL A 38 -8.13 10.30 -1.51
C VAL A 38 -9.09 10.57 -0.34
N VAL A 39 -9.10 9.70 0.68
CA VAL A 39 -9.92 9.88 1.88
C VAL A 39 -9.51 11.14 2.65
N CYS A 40 -8.22 11.40 2.80
CA CYS A 40 -7.70 12.61 3.45
C CYS A 40 -8.25 13.86 2.77
N LEU A 41 -8.10 13.94 1.43
CA LEU A 41 -8.54 15.09 0.66
C LEU A 41 -10.07 15.25 0.71
N MET A 42 -10.83 14.16 0.61
CA MET A 42 -12.29 14.22 0.77
C MET A 42 -12.71 14.71 2.15
N LEU A 43 -12.15 14.16 3.23
CA LEU A 43 -12.49 14.60 4.58
C LEU A 43 -12.09 16.05 4.81
N ALA A 44 -10.89 16.46 4.38
CA ALA A 44 -10.45 17.85 4.49
C ALA A 44 -11.39 18.80 3.76
N LEU A 45 -11.82 18.44 2.54
CA LEU A 45 -12.75 19.23 1.76
C LEU A 45 -14.14 19.32 2.40
N ILE A 46 -14.66 18.20 2.93
CA ILE A 46 -16.02 18.13 3.49
C ILE A 46 -16.10 18.76 4.88
N THR A 47 -15.12 18.50 5.75
CA THR A 47 -15.15 18.95 7.16
C THR A 47 -14.35 20.22 7.42
N GLY A 48 -13.42 20.60 6.53
CA GLY A 48 -12.47 21.70 6.78
C GLY A 48 -11.44 21.39 7.87
N SER A 49 -11.45 20.19 8.46
CA SER A 49 -10.58 19.79 9.58
C SER A 49 -9.46 18.86 9.13
N VAL A 50 -8.23 19.37 9.19
CA VAL A 50 -7.03 18.59 8.85
C VAL A 50 -6.82 17.43 9.82
N GLN A 51 -7.16 17.60 11.10
CA GLN A 51 -7.00 16.55 12.12
C GLN A 51 -7.89 15.34 11.81
N ALA A 52 -9.17 15.57 11.52
CA ALA A 52 -10.10 14.49 11.16
C ALA A 52 -9.69 13.80 9.86
N ALA A 53 -9.23 14.58 8.87
CA ALA A 53 -8.77 14.08 7.58
C ALA A 53 -7.57 13.12 7.71
N VAL A 54 -6.54 13.51 8.46
CA VAL A 54 -5.33 12.70 8.64
C VAL A 54 -5.62 11.40 9.39
N LEU A 55 -6.43 11.45 10.45
CA LEU A 55 -6.80 10.25 11.21
C LEU A 55 -7.65 9.28 10.39
N GLY A 56 -8.64 9.79 9.65
CA GLY A 56 -9.48 8.99 8.77
C GLY A 56 -8.67 8.33 7.65
N ALA A 57 -7.81 9.10 6.99
CA ALA A 57 -6.90 8.62 5.96
C ALA A 57 -5.95 7.53 6.46
N ALA A 58 -5.29 7.76 7.61
CA ALA A 58 -4.37 6.80 8.22
C ALA A 58 -5.09 5.48 8.56
N THR A 59 -6.32 5.56 9.08
CA THR A 59 -7.14 4.38 9.37
C THR A 59 -7.46 3.59 8.10
N VAL A 60 -7.87 4.25 7.02
CA VAL A 60 -8.19 3.60 5.75
C VAL A 60 -6.94 2.96 5.13
N SER A 61 -5.82 3.67 5.09
CA SER A 61 -4.54 3.12 4.60
C SER A 61 -4.09 1.91 5.43
N ALA A 62 -4.15 2.00 6.76
CA ALA A 62 -3.78 0.89 7.64
C ALA A 62 -4.68 -0.33 7.41
N LEU A 63 -6.00 -0.13 7.28
CA LEU A 63 -6.94 -1.22 7.04
C LEU A 63 -6.72 -1.85 5.65
N ARG A 64 -6.53 -1.04 4.61
CA ARG A 64 -6.28 -1.54 3.25
C ARG A 64 -4.95 -2.28 3.15
N TRP A 65 -3.93 -1.81 3.88
CA TRP A 65 -2.67 -2.52 4.04
C TRP A 65 -2.88 -3.85 4.78
N ALA A 66 -3.55 -3.86 5.93
CA ALA A 66 -3.84 -5.07 6.69
C ALA A 66 -4.61 -6.12 5.85
N LEU A 67 -5.63 -5.69 5.09
CA LEU A 67 -6.33 -6.57 4.15
C LEU A 67 -5.42 -7.10 3.06
N GLY A 68 -4.52 -6.26 2.54
CA GLY A 68 -3.48 -6.64 1.58
C GLY A 68 -2.37 -7.50 2.17
N THR A 69 -2.21 -7.59 3.49
CA THR A 69 -1.30 -8.56 4.13
C THR A 69 -1.98 -9.86 4.52
N ILE A 70 -3.30 -9.83 4.79
CA ILE A 70 -4.06 -11.03 5.19
C ILE A 70 -4.48 -11.85 3.95
N ARG A 71 -4.75 -11.20 2.82
CA ARG A 71 -5.13 -11.87 1.56
C ARG A 71 -3.93 -12.43 0.79
N HIS A 72 -2.72 -12.35 1.33
CA HIS A 72 -1.45 -12.44 0.60
C HIS A 72 -0.33 -13.03 1.41
#